data_AF-A0A7C2AT10-F1
#
_entry.id   AF-A0A7C2AT10-F1
#
_cell.length_a   1.000
_cell.length_b   1.000
_cell.length_c   1.000
_cell.angle_alpha   90.00
_cell.angle_beta   90.00
_cell.angle_gamma   90.00
#
_symmetry.space_group_name_H-M   'P 1'
#
loop_
_entity.id
_entity.type
_entity.pdbx_description
1 polymer ?
#
loop_
_entity_poly.entity_id
_entity_poly.type
_entity_poly.pdbx_seq_one_letter_code
_entity_poly.pdbx_strand_id
1 'polypeptide(L)'
;MKRAAVTAVELFNELSGRFEKLEKDVKDSATKFIEGVWKDFLKELKAALGDAFELGLKNRTLQETFTLLDRLVVQYRGRLEALVEELKRRLSEELLKELELKAKLAIEAFEQALKLLHALYLHSGDEWFLNLAILLYALYKSRYLDFIYTVAGFGKFLKGELEEAFALAAYAARMELPRRPPAANPWENPREWARVLELSYHYEVGMNVAAELMREWGITDALRESE
;
A
#
# COMPACT_ATOMS: atom_id res chain seq x y z
N MET A 1 17.04 -27.26 0.45
CA MET A 1 16.86 -26.38 1.62
C MET A 1 16.27 -25.06 1.16
N LYS A 2 14.99 -24.81 1.43
CA LYS A 2 14.40 -23.46 1.26
C LYS A 2 15.02 -22.57 2.34
N ARG A 3 15.69 -21.47 1.98
CA ARG A 3 16.01 -20.42 2.96
C ARG A 3 14.67 -19.88 3.44
N ALA A 4 14.47 -19.83 4.75
CA ALA A 4 13.30 -19.21 5.36
C ALA A 4 13.25 -17.74 4.94
N ALA A 5 12.04 -17.21 4.75
CA ALA A 5 11.84 -15.78 4.54
C ALA A 5 12.49 -15.00 5.70
N VAL A 6 13.13 -13.87 5.41
CA VAL A 6 13.76 -13.01 6.43
C VAL A 6 12.70 -12.62 7.46
N THR A 7 13.00 -12.81 8.74
CA THR A 7 12.08 -12.48 9.83
C THR A 7 12.06 -10.96 10.08
N ALA A 8 10.97 -10.42 10.64
CA ALA A 8 10.92 -9.01 11.05
C ALA A 8 12.07 -8.63 12.01
N VAL A 9 12.60 -9.62 12.74
CA VAL A 9 13.64 -9.44 13.75
C VAL A 9 15.04 -9.50 13.15
N GLU A 10 15.28 -10.34 12.16
CA GLU A 10 16.52 -10.28 11.37
C GLU A 10 16.65 -8.90 10.72
N LEU A 11 15.55 -8.36 10.14
CA LEU A 11 15.51 -6.98 9.66
C LEU A 11 15.80 -5.99 10.79
N PHE A 12 15.12 -6.11 11.93
CA PHE A 12 15.30 -5.15 13.03
C PHE A 12 16.73 -5.16 13.61
N ASN A 13 17.32 -6.34 13.78
CA ASN A 13 18.63 -6.52 14.38
C ASN A 13 19.76 -6.11 13.42
N GLU A 14 19.68 -6.45 12.13
CA GLU A 14 20.64 -6.00 11.10
C GLU A 14 20.65 -4.47 10.94
N LEU A 15 19.53 -3.82 11.23
CA LEU A 15 19.34 -2.37 11.07
C LEU A 15 19.53 -1.58 12.37
N SER A 16 19.72 -2.26 13.51
CA SER A 16 19.95 -1.64 14.82
C SER A 16 21.19 -0.74 14.81
N GLY A 17 21.02 0.52 15.23
CA GLY A 17 22.07 1.56 15.19
C GLY A 17 22.13 2.41 13.91
N ARG A 18 21.26 2.16 12.91
CA ARG A 18 21.13 3.00 11.70
C ARG A 18 19.68 3.37 11.36
N PHE A 19 18.73 3.10 12.26
CA PHE A 19 17.30 3.31 12.01
C PHE A 19 16.95 4.73 11.55
N GLU A 20 17.45 5.78 12.21
CA GLU A 20 17.14 7.17 11.79
C GLU A 20 17.57 7.47 10.35
N LYS A 21 18.74 6.96 9.94
CA LYS A 21 19.23 7.12 8.56
C LYS A 21 18.36 6.29 7.60
N LEU A 22 18.06 5.05 7.97
CA LEU A 22 17.23 4.16 7.15
C LEU A 22 15.81 4.71 6.99
N GLU A 23 15.19 5.22 8.05
CA GLU A 23 13.87 5.84 8.01
C GLU A 23 13.85 6.99 7.02
N LYS A 24 14.86 7.87 7.07
CA LYS A 24 14.99 8.96 6.13
C LYS A 24 15.18 8.46 4.70
N ASP A 25 16.11 7.53 4.49
CA ASP A 25 16.43 6.99 3.16
C ASP A 25 15.19 6.28 2.56
N VAL A 26 14.49 5.45 3.34
CA VAL A 26 13.26 4.76 2.93
C VAL A 26 12.14 5.76 2.66
N LYS A 27 11.94 6.75 3.54
CA LYS A 27 10.88 7.76 3.36
C LYS A 27 11.11 8.62 2.13
N ASP A 28 12.34 9.09 1.90
CA ASP A 28 12.72 9.88 0.73
C ASP A 28 12.56 9.06 -0.57
N SER A 29 13.04 7.81 -0.55
CA SER A 29 12.95 6.88 -1.68
C SER A 29 11.50 6.53 -2.01
N ALA A 30 10.73 6.04 -1.03
CA ALA A 30 9.36 5.62 -1.26
C ALA A 30 8.44 6.80 -1.61
N THR A 31 8.69 8.01 -1.07
CA THR A 31 7.97 9.22 -1.53
C THR A 31 8.22 9.48 -3.01
N LYS A 32 9.48 9.50 -3.46
CA LYS A 32 9.83 9.70 -4.88
C LYS A 32 9.22 8.62 -5.77
N PHE A 33 9.23 7.38 -5.33
CA PHE A 33 8.62 6.26 -6.03
C PHE A 33 7.12 6.47 -6.21
N ILE A 34 6.38 6.78 -5.14
CA ILE A 34 4.93 7.00 -5.19
C ILE A 34 4.60 8.22 -6.07
N GLU A 35 5.37 9.30 -5.97
CA GLU A 35 5.24 10.47 -6.83
C GLU A 35 5.49 10.13 -8.31
N GLY A 36 6.50 9.31 -8.59
CA GLY A 36 6.83 8.81 -9.93
C GLY A 36 5.69 7.99 -10.52
N VAL A 37 5.24 6.97 -9.79
CA VAL A 37 4.11 6.12 -10.16
C VAL A 37 2.85 6.94 -10.41
N TRP A 38 2.55 7.89 -9.53
CA TRP A 38 1.38 8.75 -9.66
C TRP A 38 1.47 9.63 -10.91
N LYS A 39 2.63 10.25 -11.15
CA LYS A 39 2.87 11.09 -12.31
C LYS A 39 2.78 10.30 -13.61
N ASP A 40 3.35 9.11 -13.63
CA ASP A 40 3.34 8.22 -14.79
C ASP A 40 1.93 7.70 -15.06
N PHE A 41 1.17 7.31 -14.03
CA PHE A 41 -0.24 6.96 -14.16
C PHE A 41 -1.05 8.08 -14.81
N LEU A 42 -0.89 9.32 -14.35
CA LEU A 42 -1.57 10.48 -14.95
C LEU A 42 -1.17 10.69 -16.41
N LYS A 43 0.12 10.49 -16.74
CA LYS A 43 0.64 10.63 -18.10
C LYS A 43 0.10 9.53 -19.02
N GLU A 44 0.08 8.29 -18.56
CA GLU A 44 -0.39 7.15 -19.33
C GLU A 44 -1.91 7.20 -19.52
N LEU A 45 -2.67 7.61 -18.50
CA LEU A 45 -4.10 7.91 -18.67
C LEU A 45 -4.32 8.99 -19.73
N LYS A 46 -3.57 10.09 -19.68
CA LYS A 46 -3.67 11.15 -20.69
C LYS A 46 -3.34 10.64 -22.09
N ALA A 47 -2.28 9.84 -22.24
CA ALA A 47 -1.86 9.30 -23.53
C ALA A 47 -2.85 8.26 -24.08
N ALA A 48 -3.41 7.40 -23.22
CA ALA A 48 -4.34 6.35 -23.61
C ALA A 48 -5.75 6.88 -23.92
N LEU A 49 -6.14 8.03 -23.35
CA LEU A 49 -7.53 8.50 -23.35
C LEU A 49 -7.74 9.88 -24.03
N GLY A 50 -6.66 10.58 -24.37
CA GLY A 50 -6.68 11.85 -25.09
C GLY A 50 -7.15 13.06 -24.25
N ASP A 51 -7.42 14.18 -24.92
CA ASP A 51 -7.77 15.48 -24.30
C ASP A 51 -9.14 15.50 -23.61
N ALA A 52 -9.99 14.48 -23.82
CA ALA A 52 -11.23 14.29 -23.05
C ALA A 52 -10.98 14.11 -21.53
N PHE A 53 -9.71 13.94 -21.14
CA PHE A 53 -9.22 13.71 -19.79
C PHE A 53 -8.58 14.96 -19.15
N GLU A 54 -8.80 16.17 -19.67
CA GLU A 54 -8.05 17.39 -19.29
C GLU A 54 -7.99 17.76 -17.79
N LEU A 55 -8.73 17.12 -16.90
CA LEU A 55 -8.60 17.31 -15.46
C LEU A 55 -8.43 15.97 -14.75
N GLY A 56 -7.15 15.60 -14.58
CA GLY A 56 -6.73 14.49 -13.73
C GLY A 56 -7.35 14.57 -12.33
N LEU A 57 -7.25 13.48 -11.60
CA LEU A 57 -7.76 13.27 -10.23
C LEU A 57 -7.30 14.33 -9.19
N LYS A 58 -6.53 15.34 -9.61
CA LYS A 58 -6.10 16.48 -8.81
C LYS A 58 -7.29 17.40 -8.51
N ASN A 59 -7.64 17.48 -7.24
CA ASN A 59 -8.59 18.43 -6.63
C ASN A 59 -10.07 18.11 -6.88
N ARG A 60 -10.36 16.86 -7.25
CA ARG A 60 -11.71 16.33 -7.28
C ARG A 60 -12.12 15.84 -5.89
N THR A 61 -13.40 15.98 -5.58
CA THR A 61 -14.02 15.29 -4.44
C THR A 61 -13.89 13.78 -4.60
N LEU A 62 -14.06 13.03 -3.51
CA LEU A 62 -14.04 11.57 -3.56
C LEU A 62 -15.11 11.02 -4.52
N GLN A 63 -16.33 11.55 -4.49
CA GLN A 63 -17.42 11.13 -5.38
C GLN A 63 -17.09 11.35 -6.86
N GLU A 64 -16.54 12.52 -7.20
CA GLU A 64 -16.12 12.83 -8.58
C GLU A 64 -14.97 11.92 -9.04
N THR A 65 -14.07 11.57 -8.12
CA THR A 65 -12.98 10.62 -8.37
C THR A 65 -13.53 9.24 -8.72
N PHE A 66 -14.46 8.71 -7.93
CA PHE A 66 -15.13 7.44 -8.23
C PHE A 66 -15.89 7.49 -9.55
N THR A 67 -16.70 8.53 -9.76
CA THR A 67 -17.48 8.70 -11.00
C THR A 67 -16.58 8.69 -12.24
N LEU A 68 -15.43 9.35 -12.16
CA LEU A 68 -14.45 9.35 -13.23
C LEU A 68 -13.87 7.94 -13.44
N LEU A 69 -13.37 7.30 -12.39
CA LEU A 69 -12.75 5.97 -12.47
C LEU A 69 -13.75 4.91 -12.98
N ASP A 70 -15.00 4.91 -12.51
CA ASP A 70 -16.05 4.01 -12.98
C ASP A 70 -16.30 4.18 -14.48
N ARG A 71 -16.39 5.45 -14.94
CA ARG A 71 -16.53 5.76 -16.36
C ARG A 71 -15.34 5.24 -17.17
N LEU A 72 -14.12 5.36 -16.63
CA LEU A 72 -12.93 4.85 -17.30
C LEU A 72 -12.99 3.32 -17.46
N VAL A 73 -13.30 2.60 -16.37
CA VAL A 73 -13.40 1.13 -16.36
C VAL A 73 -14.38 0.64 -17.42
N VAL A 74 -15.52 1.33 -17.56
CA VAL A 74 -16.56 0.96 -18.54
C VAL A 74 -16.16 1.34 -19.97
N GLN A 75 -15.71 2.58 -20.20
CA GLN A 75 -15.51 3.11 -21.56
C GLN A 75 -14.21 2.64 -22.21
N TYR A 76 -13.19 2.35 -21.41
CA TYR A 76 -11.83 2.11 -21.90
C TYR A 76 -11.21 0.82 -21.40
N ARG A 77 -12.04 -0.16 -21.03
CA ARG A 77 -11.62 -1.44 -20.46
C ARG A 77 -10.34 -2.00 -21.09
N GLY A 78 -10.34 -2.34 -22.37
CA GLY A 78 -9.16 -2.96 -23.00
C GLY A 78 -7.87 -2.11 -22.97
N ARG A 79 -7.98 -0.78 -22.95
CA ARG A 79 -6.80 0.11 -22.77
C ARG A 79 -6.37 0.17 -21.31
N LEU A 80 -7.32 0.18 -20.38
CA LEU A 80 -7.03 0.13 -18.95
C LEU A 80 -6.39 -1.19 -18.54
N GLU A 81 -6.76 -2.30 -19.18
CA GLU A 81 -6.13 -3.59 -18.95
C GLU A 81 -4.61 -3.47 -19.25
N ALA A 82 -4.24 -3.02 -20.45
CA ALA A 82 -2.84 -2.80 -20.80
C ALA A 82 -2.12 -1.82 -19.85
N LEU A 83 -2.82 -0.74 -19.45
CA LEU A 83 -2.31 0.24 -18.51
C LEU A 83 -2.02 -0.37 -17.13
N VAL A 84 -2.97 -1.13 -16.58
CA VAL A 84 -2.82 -1.75 -15.25
C VAL A 84 -1.66 -2.74 -15.24
N GLU A 85 -1.50 -3.56 -16.27
CA GLU A 85 -0.35 -4.49 -16.33
C GLU A 85 0.98 -3.73 -16.32
N GLU A 86 1.08 -2.67 -17.11
CA GLU A 86 2.31 -1.89 -17.18
C GLU A 86 2.61 -1.20 -15.85
N LEU A 87 1.59 -0.63 -15.19
CA LEU A 87 1.76 -0.04 -13.87
C LEU A 87 2.15 -1.07 -12.82
N LYS A 88 1.50 -2.24 -12.79
CA LYS A 88 1.84 -3.33 -11.86
C LYS A 88 3.28 -3.79 -12.03
N ARG A 89 3.72 -3.96 -13.28
CA ARG A 89 5.08 -4.36 -13.62
C ARG A 89 6.09 -3.33 -13.11
N ARG A 90 5.88 -2.04 -13.41
CA ARG A 90 6.77 -0.97 -12.97
C ARG A 90 6.79 -0.79 -11.45
N LEU A 91 5.62 -0.73 -10.82
CA LEU A 91 5.48 -0.67 -9.36
C LEU A 91 6.26 -1.80 -8.69
N SER A 92 6.18 -3.02 -9.21
CA SER A 92 6.91 -4.16 -8.67
C SER A 92 8.42 -4.02 -8.88
N GLU A 93 8.87 -3.68 -10.09
CA GLU A 93 10.30 -3.56 -10.43
C GLU A 93 11.01 -2.42 -9.66
N GLU A 94 10.36 -1.27 -9.52
CA GLU A 94 10.93 -0.10 -8.85
C GLU A 94 10.86 -0.24 -7.33
N LEU A 95 9.74 -0.71 -6.76
CA LEU A 95 9.64 -1.00 -5.32
C LEU A 95 10.72 -2.00 -4.88
N LEU A 96 10.99 -3.02 -5.71
CA LEU A 96 12.06 -3.99 -5.47
C LEU A 96 13.45 -3.37 -5.46
N LYS A 97 13.74 -2.46 -6.41
CA LYS A 97 15.03 -1.78 -6.50
C LYS A 97 15.26 -0.86 -5.32
N GLU A 98 14.25 -0.07 -4.98
CA GLU A 98 14.32 0.93 -3.90
C GLU A 98 14.50 0.28 -2.52
N LEU A 99 13.96 -0.92 -2.31
CA LEU A 99 14.09 -1.65 -1.05
C LEU A 99 15.33 -2.56 -0.98
N GLU A 100 16.20 -2.55 -1.99
CA GLU A 100 17.40 -3.41 -2.09
C GLU A 100 17.14 -4.91 -1.82
N LEU A 101 15.91 -5.38 -2.00
CA LEU A 101 15.50 -6.74 -1.64
C LEU A 101 16.03 -7.77 -2.65
N LYS A 102 16.77 -8.77 -2.18
CA LYS A 102 17.26 -9.92 -2.99
C LYS A 102 16.23 -11.05 -3.14
N ALA A 103 14.94 -10.78 -2.94
CA ALA A 103 13.89 -11.79 -2.97
C ALA A 103 13.70 -12.34 -4.40
N LYS A 104 13.55 -13.66 -4.53
CA LYS A 104 13.40 -14.33 -5.84
C LYS A 104 11.97 -14.29 -6.39
N LEU A 105 10.99 -13.88 -5.57
CA LEU A 105 9.57 -13.82 -5.93
C LEU A 105 8.97 -12.46 -5.55
N ALA A 106 8.16 -11.87 -6.44
CA ALA A 106 7.52 -10.57 -6.23
C ALA A 106 6.58 -10.54 -5.01
N ILE A 107 5.92 -11.66 -4.71
CA ILE A 107 5.03 -11.78 -3.54
C ILE A 107 5.83 -11.70 -2.24
N GLU A 108 6.91 -12.48 -2.13
CA GLU A 108 7.77 -12.48 -0.94
C GLU A 108 8.36 -11.08 -0.71
N ALA A 109 8.75 -10.38 -1.78
CA ALA A 109 9.25 -9.02 -1.65
C ALA A 109 8.20 -8.03 -1.14
N PHE A 110 6.96 -8.18 -1.57
CA PHE A 110 5.87 -7.31 -1.15
C PHE A 110 5.55 -7.50 0.33
N GLU A 111 5.48 -8.75 0.80
CA GLU A 111 5.33 -9.07 2.22
C GLU A 111 6.49 -8.49 3.05
N GLN A 112 7.73 -8.63 2.58
CA GLN A 112 8.90 -8.06 3.25
C GLN A 112 8.86 -6.53 3.31
N ALA A 113 8.41 -5.86 2.25
CA ALA A 113 8.21 -4.41 2.23
C ALA A 113 7.19 -3.97 3.29
N LEU A 114 6.06 -4.67 3.39
CA LEU A 114 5.03 -4.39 4.39
C LEU A 114 5.55 -4.60 5.81
N LYS A 115 6.33 -5.66 6.05
CA LYS A 115 6.97 -5.93 7.34
C LYS A 115 7.98 -4.85 7.72
N LEU A 116 8.85 -4.45 6.79
CA LEU A 116 9.84 -3.40 7.01
C LEU A 116 9.16 -2.08 7.37
N LEU A 117 8.18 -1.63 6.58
CA LEU A 117 7.45 -0.39 6.86
C LEU A 117 6.75 -0.44 8.23
N HIS A 118 6.16 -1.58 8.58
CA HIS A 118 5.55 -1.74 9.90
C HIS A 118 6.58 -1.68 11.03
N ALA A 119 7.75 -2.29 10.86
CA ALA A 119 8.83 -2.21 11.84
C ALA A 119 9.37 -0.78 12.00
N LEU A 120 9.52 -0.04 10.90
CA LEU A 120 9.90 1.38 10.93
C LEU A 120 8.86 2.23 11.65
N TYR A 121 7.57 1.96 11.44
CA TYR A 121 6.48 2.59 12.20
C TYR A 121 6.60 2.29 13.70
N LEU A 122 6.78 1.03 14.09
CA LEU A 122 6.91 0.65 15.50
C LEU A 122 8.13 1.28 16.17
N HIS A 123 9.23 1.45 15.43
CA HIS A 123 10.45 2.08 15.93
C HIS A 123 10.31 3.61 16.07
N SER A 124 9.85 4.28 15.02
CA SER A 124 9.82 5.76 14.93
C SER A 124 8.57 6.40 15.53
N GLY A 125 7.45 5.68 15.57
CA GLY A 125 6.12 6.24 15.80
C GLY A 125 5.58 7.09 14.63
N ASP A 126 6.29 7.16 13.49
CA ASP A 126 5.87 7.94 12.33
C ASP A 126 4.79 7.20 11.54
N GLU A 127 3.55 7.66 11.67
CA GLU A 127 2.38 7.10 10.99
C GLU A 127 2.50 7.11 9.46
N TRP A 128 3.41 7.90 8.88
CA TRP A 128 3.67 7.86 7.44
C TRP A 128 4.03 6.45 6.95
N PHE A 129 4.88 5.71 7.69
CA PHE A 129 5.25 4.34 7.33
C PHE A 129 4.07 3.38 7.42
N LEU A 130 3.25 3.52 8.48
CA LEU A 130 2.03 2.73 8.66
C LEU A 130 1.04 2.98 7.51
N ASN A 131 0.79 4.24 7.21
CA ASN A 131 -0.16 4.65 6.18
C ASN A 131 0.27 4.16 4.79
N LEU A 132 1.57 4.23 4.49
CA LEU A 132 2.11 3.66 3.27
C LEU A 132 1.95 2.13 3.23
N ALA A 133 2.24 1.44 4.33
CA ALA A 133 2.09 -0.02 4.40
C ALA A 133 0.63 -0.45 4.16
N ILE A 134 -0.34 0.29 4.71
CA ILE A 134 -1.78 0.03 4.51
C ILE A 134 -2.17 0.19 3.02
N LEU A 135 -1.69 1.24 2.35
CA LEU A 135 -1.96 1.46 0.91
C LEU A 135 -1.30 0.40 0.03
N LEU A 136 -0.06 0.02 0.33
CA LEU A 136 0.61 -1.07 -0.39
C LEU A 136 -0.11 -2.40 -0.17
N TYR A 137 -0.57 -2.68 1.05
CA TYR A 137 -1.38 -3.86 1.33
C TYR A 137 -2.66 -3.90 0.48
N ALA A 138 -3.38 -2.78 0.36
CA ALA A 138 -4.53 -2.68 -0.53
C ALA A 138 -4.15 -2.91 -1.99
N LEU A 139 -3.00 -2.36 -2.44
CA LEU A 139 -2.49 -2.52 -3.79
C LEU A 139 -2.28 -4.00 -4.13
N TYR A 140 -1.68 -4.75 -3.20
CA TYR A 140 -1.45 -6.19 -3.32
C TYR A 140 -2.76 -7.00 -3.38
N LYS A 141 -3.77 -6.58 -2.61
CA LYS A 141 -5.10 -7.21 -2.57
C LYS A 141 -6.03 -6.76 -3.70
N SER A 142 -5.66 -5.74 -4.46
CA SER A 142 -6.52 -5.15 -5.49
C SER A 142 -6.69 -6.09 -6.67
N ARG A 143 -7.95 -6.28 -7.09
CA ARG A 143 -8.24 -6.94 -8.37
C ARG A 143 -7.77 -6.07 -9.53
N TYR A 144 -7.63 -6.70 -10.69
CA TYR A 144 -7.00 -6.09 -11.86
C TYR A 144 -7.54 -4.70 -12.22
N LEU A 145 -8.80 -4.58 -12.65
CA LEU A 145 -9.37 -3.27 -13.02
C LEU A 145 -9.57 -2.34 -11.82
N ASP A 146 -9.68 -2.90 -10.62
CA ASP A 146 -9.81 -2.14 -9.38
C ASP A 146 -8.49 -1.50 -8.93
N PHE A 147 -7.36 -1.90 -9.51
CA PHE A 147 -6.03 -1.38 -9.21
C PHE A 147 -5.92 0.15 -9.35
N ILE A 148 -6.64 0.73 -10.31
CA ILE A 148 -6.63 2.17 -10.57
C ILE A 148 -7.15 2.99 -9.38
N TYR A 149 -8.03 2.43 -8.54
CA TYR A 149 -8.54 3.11 -7.35
C TYR A 149 -7.42 3.20 -6.30
N THR A 150 -6.61 2.17 -6.11
CA THR A 150 -5.45 2.25 -5.20
C THR A 150 -4.40 3.23 -5.69
N VAL A 151 -4.16 3.30 -7.01
CA VAL A 151 -3.27 4.32 -7.59
C VAL A 151 -3.81 5.74 -7.38
N ALA A 152 -5.12 5.95 -7.52
CA ALA A 152 -5.77 7.19 -7.14
C ALA A 152 -5.63 7.49 -5.63
N GLY A 153 -5.69 6.44 -4.80
CA GLY A 153 -5.42 6.50 -3.36
C GLY A 153 -4.02 7.03 -3.04
N PHE A 154 -2.98 6.57 -3.75
CA PHE A 154 -1.63 7.15 -3.62
C PHE A 154 -1.60 8.65 -3.96
N GLY A 155 -2.34 9.08 -4.98
CA GLY A 155 -2.47 10.50 -5.31
C GLY A 155 -3.11 11.33 -4.18
N LYS A 156 -4.08 10.76 -3.45
CA LYS A 156 -4.73 11.37 -2.28
C LYS A 156 -3.80 11.37 -1.05
N PHE A 157 -3.06 10.27 -0.84
CA PHE A 157 -2.05 10.13 0.21
C PHE A 157 -0.97 11.22 0.10
N LEU A 158 -0.44 11.46 -1.10
CA LEU A 158 0.56 12.51 -1.36
C LEU A 158 0.07 13.93 -1.02
N LYS A 159 -1.25 14.13 -0.93
CA LYS A 159 -1.87 15.40 -0.58
C LYS A 159 -2.23 15.52 0.91
N GLY A 160 -2.01 14.47 1.70
CA GLY A 160 -2.47 14.38 3.08
C GLY A 160 -3.97 14.07 3.22
N GLU A 161 -4.64 13.66 2.14
CA GLU A 161 -6.07 13.31 2.13
C GLU A 161 -6.25 11.81 2.51
N LEU A 162 -5.80 11.43 3.71
CA LEU A 162 -5.65 10.02 4.15
C LEU A 162 -6.96 9.23 4.14
N GLU A 163 -8.04 9.79 4.67
CA GLU A 163 -9.33 9.09 4.74
C GLU A 163 -9.84 8.73 3.34
N GLU A 164 -9.72 9.65 2.39
CA GLU A 164 -10.09 9.42 1.00
C GLU A 164 -9.15 8.41 0.31
N ALA A 165 -7.84 8.50 0.61
CA ALA A 165 -6.85 7.57 0.09
C ALA A 165 -7.18 6.12 0.50
N PHE A 166 -7.48 5.91 1.78
CA PHE A 166 -7.84 4.60 2.29
C PHE A 166 -9.21 4.15 1.81
N ALA A 167 -10.20 5.04 1.66
CA ALA A 167 -11.50 4.67 1.10
C ALA A 167 -11.39 4.15 -0.35
N LEU A 168 -10.58 4.79 -1.19
CA LEU A 168 -10.29 4.35 -2.55
C LEU A 168 -9.60 2.98 -2.58
N ALA A 169 -8.56 2.83 -1.76
CA ALA A 169 -7.78 1.61 -1.65
C ALA A 169 -8.61 0.43 -1.08
N ALA A 170 -9.47 0.72 -0.10
CA ALA A 170 -10.40 -0.25 0.48
C ALA A 170 -11.40 -0.75 -0.56
N TYR A 171 -11.95 0.17 -1.37
CA TYR A 171 -12.81 -0.21 -2.49
C TYR A 171 -12.06 -1.08 -3.50
N ALA A 172 -10.82 -0.75 -3.82
CA ALA A 172 -10.01 -1.52 -4.76
C ALA A 172 -9.80 -2.98 -4.31
N ALA A 173 -9.56 -3.16 -3.01
CA ALA A 173 -9.28 -4.45 -2.37
C ALA A 173 -10.52 -5.18 -1.87
N ARG A 174 -11.72 -4.59 -1.98
CA ARG A 174 -12.96 -4.98 -1.27
C ARG A 174 -13.34 -6.46 -1.34
N MET A 175 -12.91 -7.15 -2.39
CA MET A 175 -13.23 -8.56 -2.62
C MET A 175 -12.28 -9.53 -1.92
N GLU A 176 -11.07 -9.08 -1.59
CA GLU A 176 -9.99 -9.89 -1.01
C GLU A 176 -9.68 -9.49 0.44
N LEU A 177 -10.33 -8.45 0.97
CA LEU A 177 -10.23 -8.07 2.37
C LEU A 177 -10.94 -9.12 3.25
N PRO A 178 -10.35 -9.50 4.40
CA PRO A 178 -10.96 -10.44 5.33
C PRO A 178 -12.26 -9.90 5.96
N ARG A 179 -12.43 -8.57 5.97
CA ARG A 179 -13.64 -7.91 6.45
C ARG A 179 -14.56 -7.54 5.29
N ARG A 180 -15.86 -7.72 5.51
CA ARG A 180 -16.87 -7.35 4.52
C ARG A 180 -16.83 -5.84 4.24
N PRO A 181 -17.01 -5.43 2.98
CA PRO A 181 -17.12 -4.02 2.64
C PRO A 181 -18.36 -3.39 3.32
N PRO A 182 -18.29 -2.10 3.68
CA PRO A 182 -19.44 -1.35 4.17
C PRO A 182 -20.61 -1.34 3.17
N ALA A 183 -21.82 -1.14 3.68
CA ALA A 183 -23.02 -1.06 2.85
C ALA A 183 -23.14 0.28 2.10
N ALA A 184 -22.67 1.37 2.70
CA ALA A 184 -22.63 2.69 2.08
C ALA A 184 -21.54 2.77 1.02
N ASN A 185 -21.69 3.66 0.04
CA ASN A 185 -20.65 3.91 -0.94
C ASN A 185 -19.42 4.56 -0.28
N PRO A 186 -18.20 4.40 -0.84
CA PRO A 186 -16.99 5.00 -0.29
C PRO A 186 -17.03 6.51 -0.12
N TRP A 187 -17.75 7.24 -0.97
CA TRP A 187 -17.92 8.70 -0.85
C TRP A 187 -19.02 9.14 0.11
N GLU A 188 -19.89 8.23 0.56
CA GLU A 188 -20.93 8.50 1.56
C GLU A 188 -20.40 8.31 2.98
N ASN A 189 -19.56 7.29 3.18
CA ASN A 189 -18.91 7.04 4.47
C ASN A 189 -17.44 6.63 4.31
N PRO A 190 -16.56 7.57 3.87
CA PRO A 190 -15.15 7.30 3.63
C PRO A 190 -14.43 6.76 4.86
N ARG A 191 -14.75 7.28 6.05
CA ARG A 191 -14.21 6.81 7.32
C ARG A 191 -14.44 5.32 7.59
N GLU A 192 -15.63 4.79 7.28
CA GLU A 192 -15.93 3.37 7.51
C GLU A 192 -15.12 2.48 6.56
N TRP A 193 -15.02 2.88 5.30
CA TRP A 193 -14.18 2.19 4.30
C TRP A 193 -12.71 2.22 4.69
N ALA A 194 -12.19 3.38 5.12
CA ALA A 194 -10.82 3.51 5.61
C ALA A 194 -10.54 2.56 6.78
N ARG A 195 -11.46 2.52 7.75
CA ARG A 195 -11.36 1.65 8.92
C ARG A 195 -11.39 0.15 8.56
N VAL A 196 -12.19 -0.25 7.58
CA VAL A 196 -12.20 -1.65 7.11
C VAL A 196 -10.83 -2.06 6.59
N LEU A 197 -10.16 -1.18 5.84
CA LEU A 197 -8.83 -1.44 5.32
C LEU A 197 -7.77 -1.49 6.43
N GLU A 198 -7.76 -0.51 7.33
CA GLU A 198 -6.86 -0.46 8.50
C GLU A 198 -6.96 -1.74 9.34
N LEU A 199 -8.18 -2.14 9.70
CA LEU A 199 -8.41 -3.33 10.51
C LEU A 199 -7.99 -4.61 9.78
N SER A 200 -8.17 -4.65 8.46
CA SER A 200 -7.73 -5.79 7.63
C SER A 200 -6.21 -5.90 7.59
N TYR A 201 -5.53 -4.77 7.39
CA TYR A 201 -4.07 -4.70 7.43
C TYR A 201 -3.51 -5.12 8.80
N HIS A 202 -4.05 -4.58 9.89
CA HIS A 202 -3.58 -4.95 11.23
C HIS A 202 -3.80 -6.43 11.53
N TYR A 203 -4.93 -7.00 11.09
CA TYR A 203 -5.21 -8.42 11.29
C TYR A 203 -4.25 -9.33 10.53
N GLU A 204 -3.95 -9.04 9.26
CA GLU A 204 -3.12 -9.92 8.42
C GLU A 204 -1.62 -9.63 8.48
N VAL A 205 -1.22 -8.40 8.79
CA VAL A 205 0.18 -7.96 8.75
C VAL A 205 0.63 -7.47 10.12
N GLY A 206 -0.02 -6.45 10.67
CA GLY A 206 0.46 -5.76 11.88
C GLY A 206 0.59 -6.70 13.09
N MET A 207 -0.41 -7.53 13.34
CA MET A 207 -0.39 -8.53 14.42
C MET A 207 0.70 -9.58 14.21
N ASN A 208 0.96 -9.99 12.96
CA ASN A 208 2.01 -10.97 12.65
C ASN A 208 3.40 -10.38 12.88
N VAL A 209 3.65 -9.14 12.46
CA VAL A 209 4.91 -8.43 12.70
C VAL A 209 5.14 -8.23 14.21
N ALA A 210 4.12 -7.76 14.93
CA ALA A 210 4.21 -7.59 16.39
C ALA A 210 4.46 -8.92 17.11
N ALA A 211 3.79 -10.00 16.71
CA ALA A 211 3.98 -11.33 17.29
C ALA A 211 5.38 -11.91 16.99
N GLU A 212 5.92 -11.68 15.79
CA GLU A 212 7.30 -12.05 15.45
C GLU A 212 8.31 -11.30 16.34
N LEU A 213 8.16 -9.98 16.48
CA LEU A 213 9.04 -9.15 17.33
C LEU A 213 8.97 -9.54 18.81
N MET A 214 7.76 -9.70 19.37
CA MET A 214 7.57 -10.10 20.76
C MET A 214 8.17 -11.47 21.07
N ARG A 215 8.08 -12.41 20.13
CA ARG A 215 8.64 -13.76 20.28
C ARG A 215 10.15 -13.71 20.35
N GLU A 216 10.78 -13.05 19.39
CA GLU A 216 12.24 -13.03 19.30
C GLU A 216 12.90 -12.14 20.37
N TRP A 217 12.20 -11.13 20.88
CA TRP A 217 12.67 -10.35 22.04
C TRP A 217 12.44 -11.07 23.38
N GLY A 218 11.95 -12.31 23.38
CA GLY A 218 11.75 -13.12 24.60
C GLY A 218 10.59 -12.64 25.48
N ILE A 219 9.77 -11.71 25.02
CA ILE A 219 8.64 -11.16 25.78
C ILE A 219 7.57 -12.24 25.99
N THR A 220 7.33 -13.08 24.99
CA THR A 220 6.37 -14.20 25.12
C THR A 220 6.83 -15.25 26.12
N ASP A 221 8.14 -15.47 26.24
CA ASP A 221 8.69 -16.47 27.16
C ASP A 221 8.67 -15.92 28.60
N ALA A 222 9.04 -14.65 28.78
CA ALA A 222 8.93 -13.95 30.07
C ALA A 222 7.49 -13.89 30.61
N LEU A 223 6.48 -13.74 29.73
CA LEU A 223 5.08 -13.76 30.12
C LEU A 223 4.60 -15.16 30.52
N ARG A 224 5.08 -16.22 29.87
CA ARG A 224 4.74 -17.61 30.20
C ARG A 224 5.39 -18.11 31.50
N GLU A 225 6.57 -17.61 31.84
CA GLU A 225 7.25 -17.93 33.11
C GLU A 225 6.63 -17.17 34.31
N SER A 226 5.72 -16.23 34.05
CA SER A 226 5.02 -15.44 35.06
C SER A 226 3.62 -15.95 35.43
N GLU A 227 3.14 -17.03 34.78
CA GLU A 227 1.92 -17.79 35.13
C GLU A 227 2.25 -19.01 36.00
#